data_AF-A0A8H8NSQ9-F1
#
_entry.id   AF-A0A8H8NSQ9-F1
#
_cell.length_a   1.000
_cell.length_b   1.000
_cell.length_c   1.000
_cell.angle_alpha   90.00
_cell.angle_beta   90.00
_cell.angle_gamma   90.00
#
_symmetry.space_group_name_H-M   'P 1'
#
loop_
_entity.id
_entity.type
_entity.pdbx_description
1 polymer ?
#
loop_
_entity_poly.entity_id
_entity_poly.type
_entity_poly.pdbx_seq_one_letter_code
_entity_poly.pdbx_strand_id
1 'polypeptide(L)'
;MGTVTRRAIEKTWLTASNAKANRIGSELKTLVRAPEGYAIVGADVDSEELWIASVIGDAQFGIHGATAIGWMTLEGTKAAGTDLHSKTASILGISRNQAKVFNYSRIYGAGINHAVLLLLQHSASMKQDTAKALAQNLYASTKGKSTYSTSMFGRKFWYGGTESYLFNKLEQIATSDNPRTPALGCGVTSALSKKYLPKNSGEDYMTSRINWVVQSSGVDYLHMLIVAIDYLIQTYGIKARYLISIHDEVRYLAEEGDKYRLALALQIANLWTRSMFAYKLGGGYDLRHAFPAISASTRRITDIHQILEKTSGGSLHPDGTTSRVGCEPELKTPPKPYAAPDVLAHREAYEEFLEAQSLKDTYDIRTLAQVVRSREREREAELEAHANTRPKLAIPKASARQAQESLLGWIA
;
A
#
# COMPACT_ATOMS: atom_id res chain seq x y z
N MET A 1 13.60 -2.88 1.40
CA MET A 1 12.19 -3.35 1.25
C MET A 1 11.78 -4.03 2.54
N GLY A 2 10.78 -3.50 3.25
CA GLY A 2 10.42 -3.95 4.60
C GLY A 2 9.52 -5.19 4.65
N THR A 3 8.51 -5.29 3.78
CA THR A 3 7.59 -6.45 3.75
C THR A 3 7.66 -7.22 2.44
N VAL A 4 7.17 -8.47 2.45
CA VAL A 4 6.92 -9.27 1.24
C VAL A 4 6.05 -8.52 0.22
N THR A 5 5.08 -7.73 0.71
CA THR A 5 4.16 -6.94 -0.11
C THR A 5 4.81 -5.69 -0.70
N ARG A 6 6.05 -5.37 -0.29
CA ARG A 6 6.82 -4.15 -0.60
C ARG A 6 6.29 -2.88 0.06
N ARG A 7 5.31 -2.98 0.96
CA ARG A 7 4.84 -1.83 1.73
C ARG A 7 5.95 -1.32 2.64
N ALA A 8 5.91 -0.01 2.88
CA ALA A 8 6.81 0.61 3.84
C ALA A 8 6.60 0.00 5.24
N ILE A 9 7.65 0.03 6.05
CA ILE A 9 7.58 -0.28 7.48
C ILE A 9 8.13 0.93 8.22
N GLU A 10 7.29 1.51 9.07
CA GLU A 10 7.64 2.58 9.98
C GLU A 10 6.64 2.50 11.15
N LYS A 11 7.12 2.57 12.39
CA LYS A 11 6.32 2.21 13.57
C LYS A 11 5.34 3.31 13.95
N THR A 12 5.60 4.56 13.59
CA THR A 12 4.87 5.73 14.07
C THR A 12 3.86 6.24 13.05
N TRP A 13 4.30 6.69 11.88
CA TRP A 13 3.52 7.29 10.81
C TRP A 13 2.63 6.29 10.08
N LEU A 14 3.07 5.05 9.87
CA LEU A 14 2.21 4.01 9.26
C LEU A 14 1.17 3.44 10.21
N THR A 15 1.24 3.76 11.50
CA THR A 15 0.22 3.38 12.49
C THR A 15 -0.64 4.56 12.92
N ALA A 16 -0.26 5.78 12.53
CA ALA A 16 -0.97 7.00 12.85
C ALA A 16 -2.35 7.00 12.18
N SER A 17 -3.40 6.95 13.01
CA SER A 17 -4.78 7.09 12.54
C SER A 17 -5.16 8.54 12.33
N ASN A 18 -6.27 8.79 11.63
CA ASN A 18 -6.90 10.10 11.61
C ASN A 18 -7.45 10.44 13.01
N ALA A 19 -7.54 11.74 13.30
CA ALA A 19 -7.96 12.25 14.60
C ALA A 19 -9.37 11.75 14.98
N LYS A 20 -9.51 11.28 16.22
CA LYS A 20 -10.76 10.79 16.81
C LYS A 20 -10.92 11.39 18.19
N ALA A 21 -12.06 12.05 18.43
CA ALA A 21 -12.34 12.74 19.70
C ALA A 21 -12.22 11.84 20.94
N ASN A 22 -12.43 10.53 20.79
CA ASN A 22 -12.41 9.56 21.88
C ASN A 22 -11.12 8.73 21.98
N ARG A 23 -10.03 9.11 21.29
CA ARG A 23 -8.77 8.34 21.30
C ARG A 23 -7.55 9.25 21.39
N ILE A 24 -6.88 9.21 22.54
CA ILE A 24 -5.59 9.88 22.77
C ILE A 24 -4.53 9.34 21.79
N GLY A 25 -3.73 10.24 21.21
CA GLY A 25 -2.68 9.92 20.24
C GLY A 25 -3.17 9.82 18.79
N SER A 26 -4.48 9.94 18.54
CA SER A 26 -5.02 9.96 17.18
C SER A 26 -4.78 11.29 16.46
N GLU A 27 -4.47 12.34 17.22
CA GLU A 27 -4.10 13.69 16.80
C GLU A 27 -2.63 13.83 16.39
N LEU A 28 -1.81 12.77 16.44
CA LEU A 28 -0.37 12.86 16.15
C LEU A 28 -0.08 13.54 14.79
N LYS A 29 -0.89 13.23 13.76
CA LYS A 29 -0.76 13.84 12.43
C LYS A 29 -0.96 15.37 12.45
N THR A 30 -1.78 15.89 13.37
CA THR A 30 -2.11 17.32 13.45
C THR A 30 -0.99 18.15 14.07
N LEU A 31 0.04 17.51 14.65
CA LEU A 31 1.21 18.22 15.16
C LEU A 31 2.18 18.64 14.04
N VAL A 32 2.06 18.04 12.85
CA VAL A 32 2.90 18.38 11.70
C VAL A 32 2.35 19.62 11.01
N ARG A 33 3.23 20.61 10.80
CA ARG A 33 2.87 21.89 10.19
C ARG A 33 3.73 22.18 8.97
N ALA A 34 3.13 22.88 8.01
CA ALA A 34 3.89 23.54 6.96
C ALA A 34 4.66 24.72 7.57
N PRO A 35 5.93 24.95 7.19
CA PRO A 35 6.63 26.20 7.50
C PRO A 35 5.91 27.41 6.90
N GLU A 36 6.20 28.60 7.43
CA GLU A 36 5.68 29.85 6.86
C GLU A 36 6.06 29.99 5.37
N GLY A 37 5.10 30.37 4.54
CA GLY A 37 5.25 30.45 3.08
C GLY A 37 5.05 29.13 2.33
N TYR A 38 4.73 28.04 3.03
CA TYR A 38 4.49 26.72 2.45
C TYR A 38 3.12 26.13 2.82
N ALA A 39 2.66 25.20 2.00
CA ALA A 39 1.44 24.41 2.18
C ALA A 39 1.73 22.91 2.05
N ILE A 40 1.09 22.09 2.88
CA ILE A 40 1.02 20.63 2.70
C ILE A 40 -0.14 20.32 1.75
N VAL A 41 0.15 19.76 0.59
CA VAL A 41 -0.84 19.34 -0.40
C VAL A 41 -0.76 17.83 -0.56
N GLY A 42 -1.90 17.16 -0.66
CA GLY A 42 -1.87 15.73 -0.93
C GLY A 42 -3.22 15.11 -1.17
N ALA A 43 -3.19 13.86 -1.62
CA ALA A 43 -4.37 13.09 -1.97
C ALA A 43 -4.44 11.81 -1.15
N ASP A 44 -5.66 11.38 -0.85
CA ASP A 44 -5.99 10.07 -0.30
C ASP A 44 -6.78 9.32 -1.37
N VAL A 45 -6.26 8.19 -1.83
CA VAL A 45 -6.89 7.38 -2.87
C VAL A 45 -7.90 6.45 -2.22
N ASP A 46 -9.13 6.94 -2.10
CA ASP A 46 -10.21 6.19 -1.47
C ASP A 46 -10.43 4.81 -2.14
N SER A 47 -10.33 3.74 -1.33
CA SER A 47 -10.55 2.35 -1.74
C SER A 47 -9.66 1.91 -2.92
N GLU A 48 -8.40 2.34 -2.93
CA GLU A 48 -7.41 2.06 -3.98
C GLU A 48 -7.37 0.57 -4.36
N GLU A 49 -7.19 -0.30 -3.37
CA GLU A 49 -7.08 -1.74 -3.60
C GLU A 49 -8.37 -2.36 -4.14
N LEU A 50 -9.53 -1.82 -3.75
CA LEU A 50 -10.81 -2.26 -4.28
C LEU A 50 -10.97 -1.87 -5.75
N TRP A 51 -10.51 -0.67 -6.12
CA TRP A 51 -10.45 -0.25 -7.52
C TRP A 51 -9.47 -1.13 -8.32
N ILE A 52 -8.28 -1.44 -7.78
CA ILE A 52 -7.34 -2.37 -8.44
C ILE A 52 -8.01 -3.74 -8.63
N ALA A 53 -8.67 -4.25 -7.59
CA ALA A 53 -9.38 -5.52 -7.66
C ALA A 53 -10.50 -5.49 -8.72
N SER A 54 -11.25 -4.40 -8.84
CA SER A 54 -12.30 -4.29 -9.84
C SER A 54 -11.74 -4.30 -11.27
N VAL A 55 -10.66 -3.54 -11.52
CA VAL A 55 -9.99 -3.51 -12.83
C VAL A 55 -9.34 -4.86 -13.17
N ILE A 56 -8.79 -5.59 -12.19
CA ILE A 56 -8.28 -6.95 -12.40
C ILE A 56 -9.38 -7.90 -12.90
N GLY A 57 -10.59 -7.79 -12.35
CA GLY A 57 -11.75 -8.57 -12.79
C GLY A 57 -12.18 -8.17 -14.21
N ASP A 58 -12.36 -6.87 -14.43
CA ASP A 58 -12.82 -6.24 -15.67
C ASP A 58 -11.87 -6.43 -16.86
N ALA A 59 -10.57 -6.59 -16.59
CA ALA A 59 -9.54 -6.79 -17.62
C ALA A 59 -9.82 -7.98 -18.55
N GLN A 60 -10.62 -8.95 -18.11
CA GLN A 60 -11.04 -10.08 -18.93
C GLN A 60 -12.00 -9.70 -20.06
N PHE A 61 -12.66 -8.54 -19.95
CA PHE A 61 -13.62 -8.02 -20.92
C PHE A 61 -13.07 -6.79 -21.67
N GLY A 62 -11.91 -6.27 -21.26
CA GLY A 62 -11.31 -5.07 -21.86
C GLY A 62 -12.10 -3.78 -21.62
N ILE A 63 -13.05 -3.77 -20.67
CA ILE A 63 -13.91 -2.62 -20.37
C ILE A 63 -14.07 -2.49 -18.85
N HIS A 64 -13.88 -1.28 -18.30
CA HIS A 64 -14.13 -0.99 -16.89
C HIS A 64 -15.63 -1.03 -16.57
N GLY A 65 -15.99 -1.60 -15.42
CA GLY A 65 -17.38 -1.78 -15.01
C GLY A 65 -18.06 -3.02 -15.60
N ALA A 66 -17.33 -3.87 -16.33
CA ALA A 66 -17.90 -5.05 -17.01
C ALA A 66 -18.32 -6.17 -16.05
N THR A 67 -17.65 -6.29 -14.90
CA THR A 67 -17.99 -7.26 -13.86
C THR A 67 -18.88 -6.64 -12.79
N ALA A 68 -19.54 -7.46 -11.97
CA ALA A 68 -20.35 -6.95 -10.86
C ALA A 68 -19.52 -6.15 -9.85
N ILE A 69 -18.29 -6.57 -9.53
CA ILE A 69 -17.36 -5.76 -8.71
C ILE A 69 -16.95 -4.47 -9.42
N GLY A 70 -16.67 -4.52 -10.73
CA GLY A 70 -16.46 -3.37 -11.60
C GLY A 70 -17.56 -2.34 -11.45
N TRP A 71 -18.80 -2.76 -11.68
CA TRP A 71 -19.99 -1.93 -11.60
C TRP A 71 -20.25 -1.43 -10.17
N MET A 72 -20.14 -2.28 -9.14
CA MET A 72 -20.30 -1.88 -7.74
C MET A 72 -19.28 -0.84 -7.30
N THR A 73 -18.07 -0.85 -7.89
CA THR A 73 -17.01 0.12 -7.60
C THR A 73 -17.18 1.40 -8.40
N LEU A 74 -17.61 1.28 -9.66
CA LEU A 74 -17.77 2.42 -10.56
C LEU A 74 -19.09 3.16 -10.32
N GLU A 75 -20.23 2.50 -10.24
CA GLU A 75 -21.56 3.12 -10.16
C GLU A 75 -22.33 2.80 -8.87
N GLY A 76 -21.84 1.85 -8.07
CA GLY A 76 -22.45 1.51 -6.78
C GLY A 76 -22.43 2.69 -5.80
N THR A 77 -23.55 2.93 -5.12
CA THR A 77 -23.66 4.00 -4.11
C THR A 77 -24.12 3.45 -2.77
N LYS A 78 -23.69 4.12 -1.70
CA LYS A 78 -24.14 3.82 -0.33
C LYS A 78 -25.63 4.08 -0.17
N ALA A 79 -26.14 5.18 -0.75
CA ALA A 79 -27.54 5.58 -0.61
C ALA A 79 -28.50 4.55 -1.22
N ALA A 80 -28.17 4.00 -2.39
CA ALA A 80 -28.96 2.95 -3.02
C ALA A 80 -28.67 1.54 -2.49
N GLY A 81 -27.72 1.38 -1.57
CA GLY A 81 -27.26 0.08 -1.08
C GLY A 81 -26.65 -0.80 -2.18
N THR A 82 -26.18 -0.20 -3.27
CA THR A 82 -25.64 -0.88 -4.45
C THR A 82 -24.12 -1.01 -4.41
N ASP A 83 -23.44 -0.33 -3.49
CA ASP A 83 -22.00 -0.50 -3.30
C ASP A 83 -21.65 -1.85 -2.65
N LEU A 84 -20.41 -2.31 -2.88
CA LEU A 84 -19.90 -3.60 -2.42
C LEU A 84 -20.10 -3.82 -0.90
N HIS A 85 -19.85 -2.79 -0.09
CA HIS A 85 -19.95 -2.92 1.37
C HIS A 85 -21.41 -3.02 1.82
N SER A 86 -22.33 -2.30 1.16
CA SER A 86 -23.77 -2.39 1.47
C SER A 86 -24.35 -3.75 1.06
N LYS A 87 -23.94 -4.32 -0.08
CA LYS A 87 -24.35 -5.67 -0.47
C LYS A 87 -23.85 -6.74 0.49
N THR A 88 -22.59 -6.63 0.91
CA THR A 88 -22.01 -7.55 1.91
C THR A 88 -22.69 -7.42 3.27
N ALA A 89 -22.98 -6.19 3.70
CA ALA A 89 -23.73 -5.91 4.92
C ALA A 89 -25.12 -6.55 4.89
N SER A 90 -25.82 -6.45 3.76
CA SER A 90 -27.14 -7.05 3.57
C SER A 90 -27.09 -8.59 3.62
N ILE A 91 -26.08 -9.23 3.02
CA ILE A 91 -25.93 -10.69 3.05
C ILE A 91 -25.65 -11.20 4.47
N LEU A 92 -24.81 -10.48 5.22
CA LEU A 92 -24.38 -10.89 6.56
C LEU A 92 -25.30 -10.40 7.69
N GLY A 93 -26.21 -9.46 7.41
CA GLY A 93 -27.04 -8.82 8.44
C GLY A 93 -26.25 -7.95 9.42
N ILE A 94 -25.17 -7.32 8.96
CA ILE A 94 -24.26 -6.50 9.78
C ILE A 94 -24.20 -5.05 9.29
N SER A 95 -23.57 -4.16 10.07
CA SER A 95 -23.36 -2.78 9.61
C SER A 95 -22.39 -2.71 8.42
N ARG A 96 -22.56 -1.68 7.58
CA ARG A 96 -21.65 -1.42 6.45
C ARG A 96 -20.19 -1.27 6.87
N ASN A 97 -19.93 -0.68 8.05
CA ASN A 97 -18.56 -0.52 8.56
C ASN A 97 -17.92 -1.86 8.93
N GLN A 98 -18.68 -2.78 9.53
CA GLN A 98 -18.21 -4.14 9.78
C GLN A 98 -17.98 -4.88 8.45
N ALA A 99 -18.89 -4.74 7.49
CA ALA A 99 -18.76 -5.36 6.17
C ALA A 99 -17.49 -4.95 5.40
N LYS A 100 -16.91 -3.76 5.66
CA LYS A 100 -15.60 -3.38 5.11
C LYS A 100 -14.51 -4.39 5.48
N VAL A 101 -14.43 -4.77 6.75
CA VAL A 101 -13.42 -5.73 7.26
C VAL A 101 -13.58 -7.10 6.58
N PHE A 102 -14.82 -7.54 6.37
CA PHE A 102 -15.10 -8.77 5.64
C PHE A 102 -14.68 -8.71 4.18
N ASN A 103 -14.94 -7.59 3.49
CA ASN A 103 -14.56 -7.44 2.09
C ASN A 103 -13.05 -7.45 1.89
N TYR A 104 -12.31 -6.67 2.69
CA TYR A 104 -10.84 -6.64 2.58
C TYR A 104 -10.23 -8.02 2.90
N SER A 105 -10.61 -8.63 4.02
CA SER A 105 -10.08 -9.96 4.37
C SER A 105 -10.35 -11.00 3.28
N ARG A 106 -11.57 -11.02 2.72
CA ARG A 106 -11.98 -11.96 1.67
C ARG A 106 -11.27 -11.72 0.34
N ILE A 107 -11.11 -10.47 -0.10
CA ILE A 107 -10.39 -10.12 -1.33
C ILE A 107 -8.91 -10.54 -1.23
N TYR A 108 -8.31 -10.47 -0.05
CA TYR A 108 -6.95 -10.97 0.19
C TYR A 108 -6.85 -12.51 0.32
N GLY A 109 -7.94 -13.24 0.07
CA GLY A 109 -7.92 -14.70 0.07
C GLY A 109 -8.15 -15.34 1.42
N ALA A 110 -8.72 -14.62 2.41
CA ALA A 110 -9.28 -15.28 3.58
C ALA A 110 -10.39 -16.27 3.16
N GLY A 111 -10.56 -17.33 3.95
CA GLY A 111 -11.55 -18.37 3.73
C GLY A 111 -12.75 -18.29 4.67
N ILE A 112 -13.71 -19.20 4.47
CA ILE A 112 -14.96 -19.29 5.25
C ILE A 112 -14.68 -19.33 6.76
N ASN A 113 -13.69 -20.11 7.21
CA ASN A 113 -13.36 -20.24 8.63
C ASN A 113 -12.96 -18.91 9.27
N HIS A 114 -12.23 -18.06 8.55
CA HIS A 114 -11.86 -16.73 9.03
C HIS A 114 -13.09 -15.82 9.14
N ALA A 115 -13.99 -15.89 8.15
CA ALA A 115 -15.25 -15.13 8.21
C ALA A 115 -16.14 -15.58 9.38
N VAL A 116 -16.22 -16.88 9.67
CA VAL A 116 -16.95 -17.39 10.84
C VAL A 116 -16.37 -16.83 12.13
N LEU A 117 -15.04 -16.87 12.28
CA LEU A 117 -14.35 -16.33 13.46
C LEU A 117 -14.62 -14.82 13.63
N LEU A 118 -14.54 -14.04 12.54
CA LEU A 118 -14.86 -12.62 12.54
C LEU A 118 -16.33 -12.35 12.94
N LEU A 119 -17.29 -13.15 12.45
CA LEU A 119 -18.70 -13.01 12.82
C LEU A 119 -18.92 -13.25 14.32
N LEU A 120 -18.34 -14.31 14.86
CA LEU A 120 -18.46 -14.66 16.28
C LEU A 120 -17.81 -13.60 17.19
N GLN A 121 -16.67 -13.02 16.77
CA GLN A 121 -16.02 -11.93 17.52
C GLN A 121 -16.88 -10.66 17.61
N HIS A 122 -17.66 -10.35 16.57
CA HIS A 122 -18.47 -9.14 16.51
C HIS A 122 -19.91 -9.34 17.00
N SER A 123 -20.33 -10.58 17.29
CA SER A 123 -21.70 -10.90 17.68
C SER A 123 -21.70 -11.99 18.75
N ALA A 124 -21.61 -11.57 20.01
CA ALA A 124 -21.53 -12.48 21.17
C ALA A 124 -22.73 -13.44 21.32
N SER A 125 -23.88 -13.13 20.72
CA SER A 125 -25.08 -13.97 20.73
C SER A 125 -25.22 -14.90 19.51
N MET A 126 -24.32 -14.81 18.52
CA MET A 126 -24.43 -15.58 17.28
C MET A 126 -23.98 -17.03 17.50
N LYS A 127 -24.83 -17.99 17.13
CA LYS A 127 -24.47 -19.42 17.14
C LYS A 127 -23.48 -19.75 16.02
N GLN A 128 -22.57 -20.68 16.27
CA GLN A 128 -21.55 -21.11 15.32
C GLN A 128 -22.14 -21.61 13.98
N ASP A 129 -23.24 -22.36 14.02
CA ASP A 129 -23.90 -22.87 12.81
C ASP A 129 -24.49 -21.74 11.96
N THR A 130 -25.09 -20.73 12.60
CA THR A 130 -25.60 -19.54 11.91
C THR A 130 -24.45 -18.75 11.26
N ALA A 131 -23.35 -18.55 12.00
CA ALA A 131 -22.16 -17.90 11.45
C ALA A 131 -21.59 -18.65 10.24
N LYS A 132 -21.55 -19.99 10.32
CA LYS A 132 -21.11 -20.86 9.22
C LYS A 132 -22.01 -20.74 8.00
N ALA A 133 -23.33 -20.77 8.19
CA ALA A 133 -24.30 -20.61 7.10
C ALA A 133 -24.19 -19.23 6.42
N LEU A 134 -24.06 -18.16 7.20
CA LEU A 134 -23.88 -16.80 6.67
C LEU A 134 -22.56 -16.67 5.90
N ALA A 135 -21.46 -17.20 6.45
CA ALA A 135 -20.17 -17.21 5.76
C ALA A 135 -20.24 -18.03 4.46
N GLN A 136 -20.86 -19.21 4.46
CA GLN A 136 -21.05 -19.99 3.24
C GLN A 136 -21.88 -19.23 2.19
N ASN A 137 -22.97 -18.58 2.61
CA ASN A 137 -23.79 -17.77 1.72
C ASN A 137 -23.02 -16.58 1.14
N LEU A 138 -22.21 -15.91 1.96
CA LEU A 138 -21.33 -14.84 1.49
C LEU A 138 -20.39 -15.33 0.39
N TYR A 139 -19.62 -16.40 0.64
CA TYR A 139 -18.65 -16.90 -0.34
C TYR A 139 -19.33 -17.45 -1.61
N ALA A 140 -20.49 -18.09 -1.48
CA ALA A 140 -21.27 -18.57 -2.62
C ALA A 140 -21.81 -17.41 -3.48
N SER A 141 -22.30 -16.33 -2.86
CA SER A 141 -22.81 -15.15 -3.57
C SER A 141 -21.69 -14.31 -4.21
N THR A 142 -20.49 -14.34 -3.62
CA THR A 142 -19.38 -13.46 -3.98
C THR A 142 -18.31 -14.16 -4.83
N LYS A 143 -17.55 -15.09 -4.24
CA LYS A 143 -16.54 -15.89 -4.96
C LYS A 143 -17.19 -16.87 -5.95
N GLY A 144 -18.38 -17.38 -5.62
CA GLY A 144 -19.11 -18.33 -6.45
C GLY A 144 -18.79 -19.79 -6.16
N LYS A 145 -19.12 -20.65 -7.11
CA LYS A 145 -18.80 -22.09 -7.09
C LYS A 145 -17.52 -22.34 -7.87
N SER A 146 -16.80 -23.41 -7.53
CA SER A 146 -15.64 -23.86 -8.31
C SER A 146 -15.99 -25.11 -9.12
N THR A 147 -15.33 -25.28 -10.27
CA THR A 147 -15.43 -26.50 -11.06
C THR A 147 -14.87 -27.71 -10.28
N TYR A 148 -15.52 -28.87 -10.44
CA TYR A 148 -15.07 -30.13 -9.82
C TYR A 148 -13.80 -30.69 -10.47
N SER A 149 -13.61 -30.42 -11.76
CA SER A 149 -12.45 -30.86 -12.54
C SER A 149 -11.68 -29.66 -13.09
N THR A 150 -10.38 -29.86 -13.27
CA THR A 150 -9.47 -28.90 -13.92
C THR A 150 -9.37 -29.10 -15.43
N SER A 151 -10.01 -30.15 -15.99
CA SER A 151 -9.87 -30.55 -17.40
C SER A 151 -10.16 -29.44 -18.41
N MET A 152 -11.18 -28.60 -18.16
CA MET A 152 -11.61 -27.55 -19.11
C MET A 152 -10.68 -26.34 -19.14
N PHE A 153 -10.08 -25.96 -18.01
CA PHE A 153 -9.33 -24.70 -17.87
C PHE A 153 -7.87 -24.90 -17.43
N GLY A 154 -7.42 -26.14 -17.25
CA GLY A 154 -6.11 -26.49 -16.66
C GLY A 154 -5.99 -26.16 -15.17
N ARG A 155 -7.06 -25.67 -14.54
CA ARG A 155 -7.12 -25.21 -13.14
C ARG A 155 -8.54 -25.18 -12.62
N LYS A 156 -8.72 -25.03 -11.31
CA LYS A 156 -10.02 -24.74 -10.70
C LYS A 156 -10.51 -23.39 -11.23
N PHE A 157 -11.78 -23.33 -11.61
CA PHE A 157 -12.39 -22.14 -12.17
C PHE A 157 -13.62 -21.75 -11.36
N TRP A 158 -13.68 -20.48 -10.94
CA TRP A 158 -14.77 -19.90 -10.18
C TRP A 158 -15.84 -19.33 -11.10
N TYR A 159 -17.11 -19.54 -10.79
CA TYR A 159 -18.25 -19.04 -11.55
C TYR A 159 -19.49 -18.79 -10.68
N GLY A 160 -20.40 -17.94 -11.17
CA GLY A 160 -21.71 -17.71 -10.56
C GLY A 160 -21.72 -16.78 -9.34
N GLY A 161 -20.57 -16.23 -8.92
CA GLY A 161 -20.48 -15.21 -7.89
C GLY A 161 -20.12 -13.83 -8.46
N THR A 162 -20.39 -12.76 -7.69
CA THR A 162 -20.14 -11.38 -8.11
C THR A 162 -18.68 -11.05 -8.41
N GLU A 163 -17.72 -11.75 -7.80
CA GLU A 163 -16.29 -11.56 -8.07
C GLU A 163 -15.56 -12.83 -8.53
N SER A 164 -16.27 -13.82 -9.07
CA SER A 164 -15.65 -15.02 -9.64
C SER A 164 -14.54 -14.68 -10.65
N TYR A 165 -14.78 -13.69 -11.53
CA TYR A 165 -13.81 -13.19 -12.49
C TYR A 165 -12.52 -12.64 -11.83
N LEU A 166 -12.66 -11.88 -10.73
CA LEU A 166 -11.52 -11.39 -9.96
C LEU A 166 -10.71 -12.54 -9.39
N PHE A 167 -11.35 -13.48 -8.68
CA PHE A 167 -10.63 -14.58 -8.05
C PHE A 167 -9.93 -15.49 -9.07
N ASN A 168 -10.54 -15.73 -10.22
CA ASN A 168 -9.89 -16.45 -11.32
C ASN A 168 -8.59 -15.77 -11.78
N LYS A 169 -8.59 -14.43 -11.85
CA LYS A 169 -7.41 -13.67 -12.28
C LYS A 169 -6.35 -13.58 -11.18
N LEU A 170 -6.74 -13.33 -9.93
CA LEU A 170 -5.81 -13.34 -8.78
C LEU A 170 -5.13 -14.70 -8.61
N GLU A 171 -5.91 -15.79 -8.66
CA GLU A 171 -5.37 -17.14 -8.58
C GLU A 171 -4.49 -17.47 -9.81
N GLN A 172 -4.78 -16.91 -11.00
CA GLN A 172 -3.89 -17.04 -12.16
C GLN A 172 -2.50 -16.46 -11.89
N ILE A 173 -2.46 -15.22 -11.40
CA ILE A 173 -1.21 -14.51 -11.13
C ILE A 173 -0.46 -15.22 -10.00
N ALA A 174 -1.18 -15.53 -8.91
CA ALA A 174 -0.62 -16.17 -7.73
C ALA A 174 -0.08 -17.59 -7.98
N THR A 175 -0.61 -18.33 -8.97
CA THR A 175 -0.15 -19.70 -9.28
C THR A 175 0.83 -19.78 -10.44
N SER A 176 1.11 -18.67 -11.12
CA SER A 176 2.09 -18.63 -12.20
C SER A 176 3.50 -18.96 -11.72
N ASP A 177 4.37 -19.45 -12.60
CA ASP A 177 5.74 -19.83 -12.25
C ASP A 177 6.58 -18.62 -11.84
N ASN A 178 6.25 -17.44 -12.37
CA ASN A 178 6.85 -16.17 -12.03
C ASN A 178 5.75 -15.15 -11.69
N PRO A 179 5.16 -15.20 -10.49
CA PRO A 179 4.11 -14.27 -10.08
C PRO A 179 4.64 -12.84 -10.12
N ARG A 180 3.94 -11.98 -10.86
CA ARG A 180 4.28 -10.58 -11.07
C ARG A 180 3.06 -9.70 -10.85
N THR A 181 3.28 -8.51 -10.30
CA THR A 181 2.24 -7.50 -10.25
C THR A 181 1.84 -7.08 -11.67
N PRO A 182 0.57 -6.74 -11.90
CA PRO A 182 0.06 -6.54 -13.25
C PRO A 182 0.52 -5.22 -13.89
N ALA A 183 0.78 -4.17 -13.10
CA ALA A 183 1.12 -2.85 -13.63
C ALA A 183 2.62 -2.69 -13.93
N LEU A 184 3.48 -2.95 -12.94
CA LEU A 184 4.94 -2.78 -13.09
C LEU A 184 5.69 -4.10 -13.27
N GLY A 185 5.03 -5.26 -13.18
CA GLY A 185 5.69 -6.55 -13.39
C GLY A 185 6.64 -6.94 -12.25
N CYS A 186 6.48 -6.38 -11.05
CA CYS A 186 7.30 -6.67 -9.89
C CYS A 186 7.06 -8.10 -9.40
N GLY A 187 8.14 -8.89 -9.25
CA GLY A 187 8.06 -10.29 -8.87
C GLY A 187 7.89 -10.51 -7.37
N VAL A 188 7.19 -11.58 -7.00
CA VAL A 188 7.19 -12.08 -5.61
C VAL A 188 8.56 -12.69 -5.28
N THR A 189 8.92 -12.75 -4.00
CA THR A 189 10.17 -13.39 -3.56
C THR A 189 10.19 -14.87 -3.95
N SER A 190 11.38 -15.41 -4.21
CA SER A 190 11.54 -16.84 -4.56
C SER A 190 10.94 -17.77 -3.50
N ALA A 191 11.02 -17.40 -2.22
CA ALA A 191 10.47 -18.16 -1.10
C ALA A 191 8.95 -18.40 -1.17
N LEU A 192 8.20 -17.53 -1.85
CA LEU A 192 6.76 -17.69 -2.03
C LEU A 192 6.38 -18.14 -3.43
N SER A 193 7.31 -18.15 -4.39
CA SER A 193 7.02 -18.61 -5.74
C SER A 193 6.85 -20.13 -5.77
N LYS A 194 5.74 -20.59 -6.36
CA LYS A 194 5.39 -22.02 -6.48
C LYS A 194 6.53 -22.84 -7.10
N LYS A 195 7.28 -22.27 -8.03
CA LYS A 195 8.40 -22.92 -8.72
C LYS A 195 9.50 -23.41 -7.76
N TYR A 196 9.70 -22.73 -6.63
CA TYR A 196 10.75 -23.05 -5.66
C TYR A 196 10.23 -23.72 -4.39
N LEU A 197 8.91 -23.97 -4.31
CA LEU A 197 8.30 -24.65 -3.18
C LEU A 197 8.27 -26.17 -3.40
N PRO A 198 8.39 -26.99 -2.34
CA PRO A 198 8.15 -28.42 -2.41
C PRO A 198 6.80 -28.74 -3.08
N LYS A 199 6.76 -29.82 -3.88
CA LYS A 199 5.59 -30.19 -4.72
C LYS A 199 4.27 -30.34 -3.95
N ASN A 200 4.32 -30.53 -2.63
CA ASN A 200 3.15 -30.73 -1.76
C ASN A 200 2.82 -29.53 -0.85
N SER A 201 3.66 -28.48 -0.77
CA SER A 201 3.41 -27.28 0.06
C SER A 201 3.02 -26.04 -0.76
N GLY A 202 2.98 -26.17 -2.09
CA GLY A 202 2.63 -25.08 -2.99
C GLY A 202 1.23 -24.50 -2.75
N GLU A 203 0.26 -25.32 -2.30
CA GLU A 203 -1.10 -24.84 -2.00
C GLU A 203 -1.19 -24.05 -0.68
N ASP A 204 -0.30 -24.31 0.29
CA ASP A 204 -0.36 -23.75 1.65
C ASP A 204 -0.21 -22.23 1.69
N TYR A 205 0.43 -21.65 0.68
CA TYR A 205 0.70 -20.20 0.61
C TYR A 205 -0.21 -19.44 -0.35
N MET A 206 -1.31 -20.05 -0.81
CA MET A 206 -2.23 -19.38 -1.76
C MET A 206 -2.76 -18.06 -1.22
N THR A 207 -3.25 -18.04 0.03
CA THR A 207 -3.74 -16.81 0.67
C THR A 207 -2.67 -15.74 0.72
N SER A 208 -1.43 -16.09 1.10
CA SER A 208 -0.30 -15.15 1.15
C SER A 208 0.04 -14.58 -0.23
N ARG A 209 0.00 -15.41 -1.29
CA ARG A 209 0.23 -14.96 -2.67
C ARG A 209 -0.89 -14.08 -3.20
N ILE A 210 -2.16 -14.41 -2.93
CA ILE A 210 -3.31 -13.56 -3.32
C ILE A 210 -3.20 -12.20 -2.64
N ASN A 211 -2.94 -12.20 -1.32
CA ASN A 211 -2.71 -10.98 -0.55
C ASN A 211 -1.54 -10.16 -1.12
N TRP A 212 -0.44 -10.83 -1.48
CA TRP A 212 0.70 -10.20 -2.15
C TRP A 212 0.29 -9.55 -3.49
N VAL A 213 -0.46 -10.23 -4.35
CA VAL A 213 -0.87 -9.66 -5.65
C VAL A 213 -1.60 -8.34 -5.44
N VAL A 214 -2.57 -8.27 -4.52
CA VAL A 214 -3.37 -7.06 -4.29
C VAL A 214 -2.54 -5.96 -3.63
N GLN A 215 -1.91 -6.23 -2.49
CA GLN A 215 -1.15 -5.20 -1.75
C GLN A 215 0.05 -4.70 -2.52
N SER A 216 0.76 -5.60 -3.22
CA SER A 216 1.92 -5.21 -4.00
C SER A 216 1.51 -4.44 -5.25
N SER A 217 0.33 -4.68 -5.81
CA SER A 217 -0.23 -3.80 -6.84
C SER A 217 -0.54 -2.40 -6.30
N GLY A 218 -0.95 -2.25 -5.03
CA GLY A 218 -1.08 -0.92 -4.42
C GLY A 218 0.26 -0.17 -4.33
N VAL A 219 1.36 -0.90 -4.04
CA VAL A 219 2.71 -0.31 -4.08
C VAL A 219 3.10 0.13 -5.50
N ASP A 220 2.70 -0.61 -6.53
CA ASP A 220 2.90 -0.18 -7.92
C ASP A 220 2.17 1.13 -8.22
N TYR A 221 0.93 1.27 -7.73
CA TYR A 221 0.14 2.49 -7.87
C TYR A 221 0.87 3.67 -7.23
N LEU A 222 1.31 3.51 -5.98
CA LEU A 222 2.06 4.53 -5.26
C LEU A 222 3.33 4.96 -6.00
N HIS A 223 4.13 4.01 -6.50
CA HIS A 223 5.36 4.33 -7.23
C HIS A 223 5.07 5.08 -8.54
N MET A 224 4.08 4.62 -9.31
CA MET A 224 3.68 5.30 -10.54
C MET A 224 3.16 6.71 -10.27
N LEU A 225 2.39 6.89 -9.19
CA LEU A 225 1.86 8.18 -8.77
C LEU A 225 3.00 9.13 -8.39
N ILE A 226 3.94 8.70 -7.55
CA ILE A 226 5.08 9.53 -7.11
C ILE A 226 5.95 9.93 -8.32
N VAL A 227 6.27 9.00 -9.21
CA VAL A 227 7.07 9.27 -10.42
C VAL A 227 6.37 10.24 -11.36
N ALA A 228 5.06 10.08 -11.55
CA ALA A 228 4.28 11.01 -12.39
C ALA A 228 4.23 12.42 -11.78
N ILE A 229 4.09 12.56 -10.46
CA ILE A 229 4.11 13.86 -9.79
C ILE A 229 5.49 14.49 -9.88
N ASP A 230 6.56 13.73 -9.64
CA ASP A 230 7.94 14.21 -9.74
C ASP A 230 8.26 14.72 -11.15
N TYR A 231 7.84 13.98 -12.18
CA TYR A 231 7.93 14.43 -13.57
C TYR A 231 7.20 15.75 -13.82
N LEU A 232 5.96 15.90 -13.33
CA LEU A 232 5.18 17.13 -13.49
C LEU A 232 5.79 18.31 -12.72
N ILE A 233 6.31 18.06 -11.52
CA ILE A 233 7.03 19.05 -10.70
C ILE A 233 8.22 19.61 -11.49
N GLN A 234 9.05 18.74 -12.06
CA GLN A 234 10.23 19.13 -12.82
C GLN A 234 9.87 19.83 -14.14
N THR A 235 8.91 19.27 -14.89
CA THR A 235 8.50 19.77 -16.21
C THR A 235 7.93 21.18 -16.13
N TYR A 236 7.11 21.45 -15.11
CA TYR A 236 6.44 22.75 -14.96
C TYR A 236 7.12 23.67 -13.95
N GLY A 237 8.26 23.26 -13.36
CA GLY A 237 8.97 24.06 -12.37
C GLY A 237 8.14 24.38 -11.13
N ILE A 238 7.32 23.44 -10.67
CA ILE A 238 6.50 23.59 -9.46
C ILE A 238 7.43 23.50 -8.25
N LYS A 239 7.39 24.49 -7.36
CA LYS A 239 8.16 24.53 -6.12
C LYS A 239 7.52 23.63 -5.08
N ALA A 240 7.77 22.34 -5.21
CA ALA A 240 7.26 21.32 -4.31
C ALA A 240 8.27 20.18 -4.08
N ARG A 241 8.15 19.49 -2.95
CA ARG A 241 8.91 18.28 -2.63
C ARG A 241 8.01 17.21 -2.02
N TYR A 242 8.34 15.95 -2.28
CA TYR A 242 7.72 14.82 -1.60
C TYR A 242 7.96 14.91 -0.09
N LEU A 243 6.91 14.71 0.70
CA LEU A 243 6.97 14.75 2.16
C LEU A 243 6.86 13.34 2.73
N ILE A 244 5.74 12.66 2.48
CA ILE A 244 5.48 11.33 3.02
C ILE A 244 4.36 10.63 2.23
N SER A 245 4.38 9.30 2.25
CA SER A 245 3.23 8.46 1.89
C SER A 245 2.87 7.56 3.06
N ILE A 246 1.60 7.53 3.43
CA ILE A 246 1.06 6.73 4.53
C ILE A 246 -0.17 6.00 4.03
N HIS A 247 -0.16 4.66 4.07
CA HIS A 247 -1.22 3.85 3.46
C HIS A 247 -1.41 4.23 1.98
N ASP A 248 -2.59 4.73 1.63
CA ASP A 248 -3.01 5.14 0.30
C ASP A 248 -3.00 6.69 0.15
N GLU A 249 -2.39 7.38 1.13
CA GLU A 249 -2.20 8.83 1.15
C GLU A 249 -0.80 9.22 0.65
N VAL A 250 -0.72 10.26 -0.18
CA VAL A 250 0.53 10.93 -0.55
C VAL A 250 0.47 12.40 -0.17
N ARG A 251 1.54 12.91 0.45
CA ARG A 251 1.66 14.31 0.90
C ARG A 251 2.95 14.90 0.37
N TYR A 252 2.85 16.17 -0.01
CA TYR A 252 3.91 16.99 -0.57
C TYR A 252 3.91 18.34 0.15
N LEU A 253 5.08 18.94 0.25
CA LEU A 253 5.24 20.31 0.72
C LEU A 253 5.47 21.21 -0.50
N ALA A 254 4.62 22.21 -0.71
CA ALA A 254 4.75 23.20 -1.79
C ALA A 254 4.89 24.61 -1.24
N GLU A 255 5.50 25.51 -2.00
CA GLU A 255 5.36 26.95 -1.74
C GLU A 255 3.88 27.35 -1.89
N GLU A 256 3.44 28.33 -1.10
CA GLU A 256 2.04 28.76 -1.04
C GLU A 256 1.47 29.13 -2.42
N GLY A 257 2.29 29.78 -3.26
CA GLY A 257 1.91 30.16 -4.63
C GLY A 257 1.70 28.97 -5.59
N ASP A 258 2.30 27.82 -5.29
CA ASP A 258 2.29 26.64 -6.15
C ASP A 258 1.35 25.53 -5.67
N LYS A 259 0.65 25.72 -4.54
CA LYS A 259 -0.26 24.70 -3.97
C LYS A 259 -1.34 24.22 -4.94
N TYR A 260 -1.92 25.13 -5.73
CA TYR A 260 -2.94 24.78 -6.74
C TYR A 260 -2.34 24.07 -7.95
N ARG A 261 -1.13 24.46 -8.38
CA ARG A 261 -0.42 23.81 -9.48
C ARG A 261 -0.03 22.38 -9.10
N LEU A 262 0.40 22.18 -7.86
CA LEU A 262 0.64 20.84 -7.32
C LEU A 262 -0.65 20.02 -7.17
N ALA A 263 -1.76 20.62 -6.74
CA ALA A 263 -3.04 19.93 -6.67
C ALA A 263 -3.52 19.45 -8.06
N LEU A 264 -3.36 20.28 -9.10
CA LEU A 264 -3.62 19.88 -10.48
C LEU A 264 -2.67 18.76 -10.93
N ALA A 265 -1.37 18.86 -10.59
CA ALA A 265 -0.40 17.81 -10.91
C ALA A 265 -0.77 16.46 -10.26
N LEU A 266 -1.23 16.46 -9.00
CA LEU A 266 -1.73 15.28 -8.30
C LEU A 266 -2.94 14.65 -9.00
N GLN A 267 -3.85 15.47 -9.53
CA GLN A 267 -5.02 14.98 -10.27
C GLN A 267 -4.61 14.33 -11.60
N ILE A 268 -3.71 14.98 -12.35
CA ILE A 268 -3.18 14.46 -13.62
C ILE A 268 -2.40 13.17 -13.38
N ALA A 269 -1.54 13.13 -12.35
CA ALA A 269 -0.75 11.95 -12.01
C ALA A 269 -1.63 10.76 -11.61
N ASN A 270 -2.73 10.98 -10.88
CA ASN A 270 -3.71 9.94 -10.59
C ASN A 270 -4.38 9.41 -11.87
N LEU A 271 -4.79 10.31 -12.77
CA LEU A 271 -5.37 9.93 -14.06
C LEU A 271 -4.39 9.08 -14.90
N TRP A 272 -3.13 9.49 -14.98
CA TRP A 272 -2.07 8.75 -15.67
C TRP A 272 -1.82 7.38 -15.05
N THR A 273 -1.73 7.33 -13.72
CA THR A 273 -1.51 6.09 -12.97
C THR A 273 -2.63 5.08 -13.26
N ARG A 274 -3.89 5.52 -13.15
CA ARG A 274 -5.05 4.65 -13.43
C ARG A 274 -5.11 4.21 -14.90
N SER A 275 -4.79 5.10 -15.82
CA SER A 275 -4.76 4.79 -17.26
C SER A 275 -3.71 3.75 -17.59
N MET A 276 -2.53 3.87 -16.99
CA MET A 276 -1.44 2.90 -17.17
C MET A 276 -1.76 1.55 -16.52
N PHE A 277 -2.42 1.53 -15.36
CA PHE A 277 -2.95 0.30 -14.74
C PHE A 277 -3.94 -0.41 -15.67
N ALA A 278 -4.94 0.32 -16.18
CA ALA A 278 -5.91 -0.22 -17.13
C ALA A 278 -5.21 -0.80 -18.36
N TYR A 279 -4.33 0.00 -18.99
CA TYR A 279 -3.56 -0.41 -20.17
C TYR A 279 -2.77 -1.71 -19.95
N LYS A 280 -2.06 -1.81 -18.83
CA LYS A 280 -1.24 -2.99 -18.50
C LYS A 280 -2.07 -4.22 -18.16
N LEU A 281 -3.22 -4.05 -17.52
CA LEU A 281 -4.07 -5.15 -17.06
C LEU A 281 -4.84 -5.85 -18.20
N GLY A 282 -5.32 -5.12 -19.20
CA GLY A 282 -6.17 -5.69 -20.27
C GLY A 282 -5.54 -5.89 -21.63
N GLY A 283 -4.21 -5.84 -21.76
CA GLY A 283 -3.49 -6.31 -22.96
C GLY A 283 -3.94 -5.71 -24.29
N GLY A 284 -4.53 -4.51 -24.28
CA GLY A 284 -5.18 -3.93 -25.46
C GLY A 284 -6.41 -3.07 -25.16
N TYR A 285 -6.56 -2.52 -23.94
CA TYR A 285 -7.58 -1.51 -23.67
C TYR A 285 -7.48 -0.40 -24.72
N ASP A 286 -8.54 -0.19 -25.48
CA ASP A 286 -8.69 1.08 -26.18
C ASP A 286 -8.97 2.13 -25.11
N LEU A 287 -7.92 2.87 -24.75
CA LEU A 287 -8.00 3.96 -23.78
C LEU A 287 -9.13 4.93 -24.13
N ARG A 288 -9.53 5.08 -25.40
CA ARG A 288 -10.67 5.93 -25.79
C ARG A 288 -11.99 5.48 -25.16
N HIS A 289 -12.21 4.17 -25.02
CA HIS A 289 -13.43 3.62 -24.43
C HIS A 289 -13.36 3.54 -22.90
N ALA A 290 -12.16 3.35 -22.33
CA ALA A 290 -11.97 3.28 -20.87
C ALA A 290 -11.83 4.67 -20.22
N PHE A 291 -11.39 5.69 -20.97
CA PHE A 291 -11.12 7.03 -20.44
C PHE A 291 -12.32 7.68 -19.74
N PRO A 292 -13.57 7.60 -20.25
CA PRO A 292 -14.73 8.13 -19.52
C PRO A 292 -14.89 7.49 -18.14
N ALA A 293 -14.75 6.16 -18.04
CA ALA A 293 -14.86 5.44 -16.77
C ALA A 293 -13.68 5.75 -15.82
N ILE A 294 -12.45 5.82 -16.34
CA ILE A 294 -11.25 6.19 -15.57
C ILE A 294 -11.35 7.64 -15.08
N SER A 295 -11.80 8.55 -15.92
CA SER A 295 -12.03 9.96 -15.58
C SER A 295 -13.14 10.06 -14.54
N ALA A 296 -14.26 9.34 -14.68
CA ALA A 296 -15.35 9.34 -13.72
C ALA A 296 -14.94 8.76 -12.35
N SER A 297 -14.14 7.69 -12.34
CA SER A 297 -13.57 7.17 -11.09
C SER A 297 -12.55 8.14 -10.50
N THR A 298 -11.82 8.89 -11.32
CA THR A 298 -10.82 9.87 -10.84
C THR A 298 -11.45 11.15 -10.30
N ARG A 299 -12.46 11.69 -10.96
CA ARG A 299 -13.18 12.90 -10.53
C ARG A 299 -13.90 12.71 -9.20
N ARG A 300 -14.35 11.49 -8.90
CA ARG A 300 -14.94 11.16 -7.58
C ARG A 300 -13.94 11.12 -6.44
N ILE A 301 -12.65 10.99 -6.73
CA ILE A 301 -11.61 10.74 -5.72
C ILE A 301 -10.73 11.99 -5.51
N THR A 302 -10.58 12.85 -6.53
CA THR A 302 -9.66 13.99 -6.50
C THR A 302 -10.14 15.15 -7.41
N ASP A 303 -11.06 15.98 -6.92
CA ASP A 303 -11.22 17.36 -7.38
C ASP A 303 -10.10 18.23 -6.77
N ILE A 304 -9.58 19.24 -7.48
CA ILE A 304 -8.59 20.20 -6.95
C ILE A 304 -9.06 20.78 -5.61
N HIS A 305 -10.35 21.14 -5.50
CA HIS A 305 -10.90 21.66 -4.26
C HIS A 305 -10.93 20.61 -3.16
N GLN A 306 -11.29 19.36 -3.48
CA GLN A 306 -11.27 18.26 -2.52
C GLN A 306 -9.86 17.88 -2.07
N ILE A 307 -8.86 17.95 -2.96
CA ILE A 307 -7.44 17.73 -2.63
C ILE A 307 -7.02 18.77 -1.58
N LEU A 308 -7.38 20.02 -1.78
CA LEU A 308 -7.04 21.11 -0.87
C LEU A 308 -7.85 21.05 0.43
N GLU A 309 -9.14 20.71 0.39
CA GLU A 309 -10.01 20.49 1.55
C GLU A 309 -9.51 19.34 2.43
N LYS A 310 -9.05 18.23 1.83
CA LYS A 310 -8.40 17.11 2.56
C LYS A 310 -7.18 17.57 3.34
N THR A 311 -6.61 18.71 2.96
CA THR A 311 -5.50 19.37 3.65
C THR A 311 -5.92 20.74 4.20
N SER A 312 -7.18 21.01 4.50
CA SER A 312 -7.66 22.30 5.05
C SER A 312 -7.01 23.56 4.42
N GLY A 313 -6.82 23.56 3.08
CA GLY A 313 -6.18 24.67 2.34
C GLY A 313 -4.63 24.69 2.32
N GLY A 314 -3.97 23.64 2.82
CA GLY A 314 -2.52 23.54 3.00
C GLY A 314 -2.06 23.15 4.42
N SER A 315 -3.00 22.91 5.34
CA SER A 315 -2.77 22.61 6.75
C SER A 315 -3.36 21.25 7.18
N LEU A 316 -2.68 20.56 8.10
CA LEU A 316 -3.23 19.36 8.76
C LEU A 316 -4.11 19.70 9.98
N HIS A 317 -4.38 20.99 10.23
CA HIS A 317 -5.28 21.42 11.30
C HIS A 317 -6.77 21.32 10.91
N PRO A 318 -7.65 20.98 11.86
CA PRO A 318 -9.11 21.01 11.66
C PRO A 318 -9.67 22.41 11.35
N ASP A 319 -8.99 23.47 11.81
CA ASP A 319 -9.39 24.88 11.62
C ASP A 319 -8.72 25.55 10.40
N GLY A 320 -7.87 24.82 9.66
CA GLY A 320 -7.15 25.33 8.49
C GLY A 320 -6.00 26.29 8.81
N THR A 321 -5.62 26.46 10.07
CA THR A 321 -4.49 27.33 10.43
C THR A 321 -3.16 26.75 9.93
N THR A 322 -2.43 27.50 9.12
CA THR A 322 -1.15 27.07 8.50
C THR A 322 0.02 27.14 9.48
N SER A 323 -0.10 27.91 10.56
CA SER A 323 0.91 28.06 11.61
C SER A 323 0.30 28.63 12.90
N ARG A 324 0.90 28.31 14.06
CA ARG A 324 0.76 29.16 15.25
C ARG A 324 1.81 30.26 15.12
N VAL A 325 1.37 31.51 15.08
CA VAL A 325 2.22 32.64 15.46
C VAL A 325 2.72 32.38 16.89
N GLY A 326 4.03 32.38 17.11
CA GLY A 326 4.62 32.47 18.45
C GLY A 326 5.23 31.19 19.06
N CYS A 327 5.52 30.15 18.30
CA CYS A 327 6.46 29.14 18.75
C CYS A 327 7.42 28.81 17.62
N GLU A 328 8.57 29.50 17.60
CA GLU A 328 9.74 28.99 16.91
C GLU A 328 10.22 27.77 17.73
N PRO A 329 10.02 26.52 17.28
CA PRO A 329 10.92 25.49 17.76
C PRO A 329 12.32 25.92 17.32
N GLU A 330 13.25 26.08 18.26
CA GLU A 330 14.67 26.09 17.92
C GLU A 330 14.94 24.81 17.13
N LEU A 331 14.97 24.93 15.80
CA LEU A 331 15.47 23.89 14.91
C LEU A 331 16.98 23.85 15.13
N LYS A 332 17.39 23.25 16.25
CA LYS A 332 18.77 22.85 16.47
C LYS A 332 19.17 22.05 15.24
N THR A 333 20.32 22.39 14.66
CA THR A 333 20.94 21.64 13.58
C THR A 333 20.71 20.16 13.84
N PRO A 334 20.14 19.40 12.87
CA PRO A 334 19.85 18.00 13.08
C PRO A 334 21.14 17.36 13.61
N PRO A 335 21.08 16.62 14.74
CA PRO A 335 22.28 16.13 15.41
C PRO A 335 23.14 15.22 14.51
N LYS A 336 22.62 14.85 13.34
CA LYS A 336 23.34 14.20 12.27
C LYS A 336 23.07 14.92 10.94
N PRO A 337 24.11 15.17 10.11
CA PRO A 337 23.91 15.56 8.72
C PRO A 337 23.05 14.51 8.00
N TYR A 338 22.31 14.93 6.97
CA TYR A 338 21.53 14.03 6.14
C TYR A 338 22.41 12.87 5.66
N ALA A 339 22.15 11.67 6.18
CA ALA A 339 22.71 10.45 5.65
C ALA A 339 21.72 9.94 4.58
N ALA A 340 22.23 9.69 3.38
CA ALA A 340 21.43 9.02 2.36
C ALA A 340 20.82 7.74 2.97
N PRO A 341 19.49 7.54 2.88
CA PRO A 341 18.87 6.39 3.48
C PRO A 341 19.42 5.12 2.83
N ASP A 342 19.95 4.21 3.65
CA ASP A 342 20.26 2.88 3.19
C ASP A 342 18.93 2.15 2.90
N VAL A 343 18.54 2.14 1.63
CA VAL A 343 17.31 1.50 1.14
C VAL A 343 17.28 -0.02 1.37
N LEU A 344 18.43 -0.61 1.75
CA LEU A 344 18.59 -2.00 2.14
C LEU A 344 18.60 -2.20 3.66
N ALA A 345 18.73 -1.16 4.49
CA ALA A 345 18.74 -1.28 5.96
C ALA A 345 17.47 -1.91 6.54
N HIS A 346 16.34 -1.76 5.85
CA HIS A 346 15.07 -2.39 6.23
C HIS A 346 14.80 -3.72 5.51
N ARG A 347 15.75 -4.24 4.73
CA ARG A 347 15.64 -5.58 4.16
C ARG A 347 16.09 -6.56 5.24
N GLU A 348 15.17 -7.38 5.72
CA GLU A 348 15.50 -8.41 6.70
C GLU A 348 16.59 -9.34 6.16
N ALA A 349 17.67 -9.47 6.94
CA ALA A 349 18.88 -10.17 6.54
C ALA A 349 18.80 -11.68 6.81
N TYR A 350 17.83 -12.10 7.62
CA TYR A 350 17.70 -13.44 8.16
C TYR A 350 16.51 -14.18 7.56
N GLU A 351 16.73 -15.43 7.16
CA GLU A 351 15.73 -16.31 6.53
C GLU A 351 14.59 -16.67 7.49
N GLU A 352 14.89 -16.72 8.79
CA GLU A 352 13.95 -16.99 9.88
C GLU A 352 12.83 -15.95 9.96
N PHE A 353 13.09 -14.71 9.52
CA PHE A 353 12.03 -13.71 9.41
C PHE A 353 11.00 -14.11 8.36
N LEU A 354 11.44 -14.62 7.20
CA LEU A 354 10.55 -15.10 6.14
C LEU A 354 9.80 -16.36 6.56
N GLU A 355 10.48 -17.25 7.29
CA GLU A 355 9.86 -18.45 7.86
C GLU A 355 8.77 -18.08 8.89
N ALA A 356 9.03 -17.10 9.75
CA ALA A 356 8.07 -16.61 10.73
C ALA A 356 6.81 -15.99 10.09
N GLN A 357 6.93 -15.33 8.93
CA GLN A 357 5.77 -14.83 8.17
C GLN A 357 4.86 -15.94 7.65
N SER A 358 5.37 -17.17 7.60
CA SER A 358 4.68 -18.34 7.05
C SER A 358 3.95 -19.17 8.13
N LEU A 359 4.32 -18.95 9.40
CA LEU A 359 3.82 -19.70 10.55
C LEU A 359 2.57 -19.06 11.16
N LYS A 360 1.74 -19.89 11.79
CA LYS A 360 0.50 -19.47 12.47
C LYS A 360 0.60 -19.52 13.99
N ASP A 361 1.55 -20.30 14.53
CA ASP A 361 1.75 -20.42 15.97
C ASP A 361 2.69 -19.33 16.49
N THR A 362 2.20 -18.59 17.48
CA THR A 362 2.97 -17.56 18.19
C THR A 362 4.17 -18.11 18.96
N TYR A 363 4.18 -19.40 19.33
CA TYR A 363 5.32 -20.02 19.97
C TYR A 363 6.49 -20.15 18.99
N ASP A 364 6.25 -20.73 17.82
CA ASP A 364 7.28 -20.94 16.79
C ASP A 364 7.83 -19.60 16.27
N ILE A 365 6.97 -18.60 16.08
CA ILE A 365 7.38 -17.24 15.71
C ILE A 365 8.31 -16.63 16.77
N ARG A 366 8.06 -16.85 18.06
CA ARG A 366 8.92 -16.37 19.15
C ARG A 366 10.27 -17.09 19.17
N THR A 367 10.27 -18.38 18.89
CA THR A 367 11.51 -19.18 18.81
C THR A 367 12.39 -18.68 17.67
N LEU A 368 11.84 -18.49 16.47
CA LEU A 368 12.56 -17.90 15.34
C LEU A 368 13.07 -16.48 15.65
N ALA A 369 12.26 -15.66 16.33
CA ALA A 369 12.70 -14.34 16.76
C ALA A 369 13.87 -14.38 17.77
N GLN A 370 13.96 -15.42 18.60
CA GLN A 370 15.11 -15.60 19.51
C GLN A 370 16.37 -16.02 18.75
N VAL A 371 16.23 -16.86 17.71
CA VAL A 371 17.34 -17.27 16.83
C VAL A 371 17.90 -16.08 16.06
N VAL A 372 17.03 -15.22 15.52
CA VAL A 372 17.48 -13.98 14.86
C VAL A 372 18.27 -13.10 15.83
N ARG A 373 17.76 -12.90 17.05
CA ARG A 373 18.46 -12.10 18.08
C ARG A 373 19.78 -12.70 18.56
N SER A 374 19.98 -14.02 18.49
CA SER A 374 21.29 -14.60 18.78
C SER A 374 22.28 -14.34 17.65
N ARG A 375 21.85 -14.52 16.39
CA ARG A 375 22.68 -14.23 15.21
C ARG A 375 23.05 -12.75 15.10
N GLU A 376 22.14 -11.83 15.44
CA GLU A 376 22.44 -10.39 15.51
C GLU A 376 23.53 -10.09 16.53
N ARG A 377 23.45 -10.68 17.74
CA ARG A 377 24.47 -10.51 18.78
C ARG A 377 25.82 -11.07 18.37
N GLU A 378 25.85 -12.22 17.69
CA GLU A 378 27.08 -12.82 17.16
C GLU A 378 27.72 -11.90 16.11
N ARG A 379 26.92 -11.36 15.18
CA ARG A 379 27.39 -10.45 14.14
C ARG A 379 27.89 -9.11 14.70
N GLU A 380 27.22 -8.57 15.71
CA GLU A 380 27.68 -7.36 16.42
C GLU A 380 29.03 -7.61 17.11
N ALA A 381 29.18 -8.76 17.79
CA ALA A 381 30.43 -9.17 18.42
C ALA A 381 31.57 -9.35 17.40
N GLU A 382 31.30 -9.93 16.24
CA GLU A 382 32.26 -10.06 15.14
C GLU A 382 32.70 -8.69 14.60
N LEU A 383 31.76 -7.77 14.39
CA LEU A 383 32.05 -6.41 13.91
C LEU A 383 32.89 -5.62 14.93
N GLU A 384 32.60 -5.75 16.22
CA GLU A 384 33.42 -5.14 17.29
C GLU A 384 34.82 -5.75 17.36
N ALA A 385 34.95 -7.08 17.23
CA ALA A 385 36.24 -7.75 17.17
C ALA A 385 37.07 -7.30 15.96
N HIS A 386 36.40 -7.05 14.81
CA HIS A 386 37.06 -6.57 13.60
C HIS A 386 37.44 -5.08 13.65
N ALA A 387 36.64 -4.25 14.34
CA ALA A 387 36.98 -2.85 14.60
C ALA A 387 38.22 -2.72 15.51
N ASN A 388 38.37 -3.62 16.48
CA ASN A 388 39.49 -3.65 17.41
C ASN A 388 40.80 -4.24 16.85
N THR A 389 40.77 -4.88 15.68
CA THR A 389 41.95 -5.47 15.01
C THR A 389 42.56 -4.59 13.92
N ARG A 390 42.00 -3.39 13.63
CA ARG A 390 42.63 -2.45 12.68
C ARG A 390 43.89 -1.80 13.29
N PRO A 391 45.09 -1.97 12.69
CA PRO A 391 46.27 -1.23 13.13
C PRO A 391 46.07 0.27 12.88
N LYS A 392 46.34 1.10 13.90
CA LYS A 392 46.34 2.56 13.79
C LYS A 392 47.42 2.99 12.79
N LEU A 393 47.04 3.28 11.54
CA LEU A 393 47.92 3.99 10.63
C LEU A 393 48.22 5.38 11.20
N ALA A 394 49.48 5.61 11.58
CA ALA A 394 49.98 6.92 11.95
C ALA A 394 49.99 7.83 10.72
N ILE A 395 49.13 8.85 10.70
CA ILE A 395 49.17 9.91 9.69
C ILE A 395 50.20 10.94 10.15
N PRO A 396 51.23 11.30 9.35
CA PRO A 396 52.20 12.32 9.73
C PRO A 396 51.52 13.69 9.79
N LYS A 397 51.82 14.48 10.82
CA LYS A 397 51.39 15.88 10.94
C LYS A 397 52.06 16.73 9.84
N ALA A 398 51.36 16.93 8.72
CA ALA A 398 51.67 18.00 7.78
C ALA A 398 50.98 19.30 8.24
N SER A 399 51.71 20.41 8.17
CA SER A 399 51.33 21.70 8.74
C SER A 399 50.17 22.37 8.00
N ALA A 400 49.31 23.05 8.75
CA ALA A 400 48.07 23.71 8.32
C ALA A 400 48.26 24.92 7.37
N ARG A 401 49.39 25.04 6.66
CA ARG A 401 49.69 26.16 5.76
C ARG A 401 49.57 25.84 4.27
N GLN A 402 49.47 24.58 3.85
CA GLN A 402 49.35 24.21 2.43
C GLN A 402 47.91 24.01 1.93
N ALA A 403 46.90 23.96 2.81
CA ALA A 403 45.51 23.77 2.38
C ALA A 403 44.78 25.06 1.97
N GLN A 404 45.35 26.23 2.27
CA GLN A 404 44.67 27.53 2.05
C GLN A 404 44.86 28.11 0.65
N GLU A 405 45.78 27.56 -0.17
CA GLU A 405 46.04 28.07 -1.54
C GLU A 405 45.32 27.30 -2.65
N SER A 406 44.61 26.19 -2.35
CA SER A 406 43.92 25.41 -3.40
C SER A 406 42.42 25.70 -3.57
N LEU A 407 41.81 26.53 -2.71
CA LEU A 407 40.36 26.80 -2.75
C LEU A 407 39.96 28.06 -3.55
N LEU A 408 40.93 28.89 -3.96
CA LEU A 408 40.68 30.13 -4.73
C LEU A 408 40.78 29.97 -6.25
N GLY A 409 41.03 28.76 -6.77
CA GLY A 409 41.18 28.49 -8.20
C GLY A 409 39.94 27.95 -8.92
N TRP A 410 38.79 27.81 -8.25
CA TRP A 410 37.58 27.18 -8.81
C TRP A 410 36.34 28.10 -8.81
N ILE A 411 36.52 29.39 -8.53
CA ILE A 411 35.53 30.42 -8.83
C ILE A 411 36.25 31.52 -9.63
N ALA A 412 36.31 31.31 -10.94
CA ALA A 412 36.49 32.32 -11.97
C ALA A 412 35.77 31.84 -13.23
#